data_AF-A0A822XTD4-F1
#
_entry.id   AF-A0A822XTD4-F1
#
_cell.length_a   1.000
_cell.length_b   1.000
_cell.length_c   1.000
_cell.angle_alpha   90.00
_cell.angle_beta   90.00
_cell.angle_gamma   90.00
#
_symmetry.space_group_name_H-M   'P 1'
#
loop_
_entity.id
_entity.type
_entity.pdbx_description
1 polymer ?
#
loop_
_entity_poly.entity_id
_entity_poly.type
_entity_poly.pdbx_seq_one_letter_code
_entity_poly.pdbx_strand_id
1 'polypeptide(L)'
;MRSRASSSPYFSSLACVRHIVLCRIVLVMFLANLDTNEVFAKLRLGPLDQLFSGMVCMPPNATGLSQDDDVEDFEEKILSFSKILTPSDANNGGGFSVPKFCEDSIFPPLNYKAELPVQAVTVRDVHGAMWDFWDIYSRMPHQHLLTTG
;
A
#
# COMPACT_ATOMS: atom_id res chain seq x y z
N MET A 1 59.17 16.59 14.42
CA MET A 1 58.81 16.22 13.03
C MET A 1 57.84 15.05 13.09
N ARG A 2 56.71 15.17 12.38
CA ARG A 2 55.47 14.38 12.52
C ARG A 2 55.65 12.90 12.11
N SER A 3 55.29 11.97 12.99
CA SER A 3 55.04 10.57 12.64
C SER A 3 53.66 10.45 11.97
N ARG A 4 53.62 10.11 10.68
CA ARG A 4 52.38 9.85 9.94
C ARG A 4 51.87 8.45 10.29
N ALA A 5 50.74 8.38 10.97
CA ALA A 5 49.85 7.23 10.95
C ALA A 5 48.81 7.45 9.85
N SER A 6 48.81 6.60 8.82
CA SER A 6 47.61 6.26 8.06
C SER A 6 47.88 5.00 7.25
N SER A 7 47.47 3.85 7.75
CA SER A 7 47.27 2.69 6.88
C SER A 7 46.17 3.03 5.86
N SER A 8 46.44 2.83 4.58
CA SER A 8 45.43 2.94 3.52
C SER A 8 44.27 2.00 3.83
N PRO A 9 42.99 2.41 3.65
CA PRO A 9 41.90 1.46 3.71
C PRO A 9 42.13 0.40 2.62
N TYR A 10 42.14 -0.86 3.03
CA TYR A 10 42.09 -2.01 2.12
C TYR A 10 40.68 -2.07 1.52
N PHE A 11 40.46 -1.30 0.47
CA PHE A 11 39.42 -1.67 -0.50
C PHE A 11 40.01 -2.84 -1.28
N SER A 12 39.73 -4.07 -0.83
CA SER A 12 40.01 -5.28 -1.59
C SER A 12 39.61 -5.03 -3.04
N SER A 13 40.58 -5.14 -3.96
CA SER A 13 40.40 -4.82 -5.38
C SER A 13 39.05 -5.33 -5.85
N LEU A 14 38.18 -4.43 -6.30
CA LEU A 14 36.84 -4.66 -6.79
C LEU A 14 36.76 -5.99 -7.56
N ALA A 15 36.42 -7.07 -6.83
CA ALA A 15 36.04 -8.33 -7.43
C ALA A 15 34.83 -7.98 -8.26
N CYS A 16 34.94 -8.12 -9.59
CA CYS A 16 33.91 -7.90 -10.61
C CYS A 16 32.52 -7.80 -9.97
N VAL A 17 32.12 -6.57 -9.61
CA VAL A 17 30.84 -6.36 -8.95
C VAL A 17 29.83 -6.63 -10.03
N ARG A 18 29.23 -7.82 -10.01
CA ARG A 18 28.15 -8.15 -10.94
C ARG A 18 27.08 -7.09 -10.73
N HIS A 19 26.79 -6.30 -11.75
CA HIS A 19 25.74 -5.27 -11.70
C HIS A 19 24.35 -5.86 -11.41
N ILE A 20 24.21 -7.18 -11.54
CA ILE A 20 22.99 -7.94 -11.33
C ILE A 20 23.33 -9.13 -10.42
N VAL A 21 22.58 -9.26 -9.33
CA VAL A 21 22.66 -10.40 -8.42
C VAL A 21 21.32 -11.13 -8.48
N LEU A 22 21.34 -12.39 -8.90
CA LEU A 22 20.15 -13.22 -8.93
C LEU A 22 19.84 -13.72 -7.52
N CYS A 23 18.64 -13.44 -7.04
CA CYS A 23 18.20 -13.77 -5.70
C CYS A 23 16.83 -14.44 -5.72
N ARG A 24 16.60 -15.36 -4.79
CA ARG A 24 15.26 -15.79 -4.40
C ARG A 24 14.74 -14.88 -3.29
N ILE A 25 13.46 -14.50 -3.37
CA ILE A 25 12.77 -13.81 -2.27
C ILE A 25 12.47 -14.85 -1.18
N VAL A 26 13.02 -14.65 0.01
CA VAL A 26 12.85 -15.52 1.17
C VAL A 26 11.70 -15.04 2.05
N LEU A 27 11.51 -13.72 2.16
CA LEU A 27 10.45 -13.10 2.96
C LEU A 27 10.04 -11.78 2.34
N VAL A 28 8.75 -11.48 2.41
CA VAL A 28 8.15 -10.18 2.13
C VAL A 28 7.44 -9.72 3.39
N MET A 29 7.76 -8.53 3.87
CA MET A 29 7.03 -7.88 4.98
C MET A 29 6.46 -6.56 4.48
N PHE A 30 5.17 -6.33 4.67
CA PHE A 30 4.52 -5.05 4.40
C PHE A 30 4.49 -4.22 5.68
N LEU A 31 4.98 -2.98 5.59
CA LEU A 31 5.20 -2.10 6.72
C LEU A 31 4.78 -0.67 6.34
N ALA A 32 4.52 0.16 7.35
CA ALA A 32 4.25 1.57 7.18
C ALA A 32 5.01 2.37 8.24
N ASN A 33 5.50 3.55 7.89
CA ASN A 33 6.11 4.48 8.84
C ASN A 33 5.00 5.12 9.71
N LEU A 34 5.17 5.08 11.04
CA LEU A 34 4.17 5.55 12.00
C LEU A 34 3.94 7.07 11.95
N ASP A 35 4.97 7.86 11.61
CA ASP A 35 4.89 9.32 11.61
C ASP A 35 4.47 9.88 10.25
N THR A 36 4.98 9.29 9.16
CA THR A 36 4.77 9.80 7.79
C THR A 36 3.67 9.07 7.02
N ASN A 37 3.18 7.93 7.52
CA ASN A 37 2.26 7.02 6.82
C ASN A 37 2.81 6.48 5.48
N GLU A 38 4.11 6.58 5.23
CA GLU A 38 4.75 6.03 4.04
C GLU A 38 4.77 4.49 4.12
N VAL A 39 4.15 3.82 3.15
CA VAL A 39 4.12 2.35 3.06
C VAL A 39 5.36 1.83 2.33
N PHE A 40 5.93 0.72 2.81
CA PHE A 40 7.10 0.09 2.20
C PHE A 40 7.10 -1.42 2.40
N ALA A 41 7.86 -2.12 1.55
CA ALA A 41 8.07 -3.55 1.67
C ALA A 41 9.53 -3.85 2.07
N LYS A 42 9.72 -4.68 3.09
CA LYS A 42 11.03 -5.22 3.45
C LYS A 42 11.18 -6.61 2.84
N LEU A 43 12.08 -6.71 1.88
CA LEU A 43 12.39 -7.97 1.21
C LEU A 43 13.64 -8.60 1.83
N ARG A 44 13.55 -9.87 2.23
CA ARG A 44 14.72 -10.68 2.55
C ARG A 44 15.09 -11.50 1.32
N LEU A 45 16.28 -11.26 0.78
CA LEU A 45 16.77 -11.93 -0.41
C LEU A 45 17.82 -12.99 -0.03
N GLY A 46 17.73 -14.17 -0.65
CA GLY A 46 18.75 -15.21 -0.60
C GLY A 46 19.45 -15.29 -1.97
N PRO A 47 20.77 -15.08 -2.07
CA PRO A 47 21.47 -15.17 -3.34
C PRO A 47 21.40 -16.59 -3.90
N LEU A 48 21.27 -16.72 -5.22
CA LEU A 48 21.35 -18.01 -5.92
C LEU A 48 22.80 -18.29 -6.32
N ASP A 49 23.27 -19.52 -6.10
CA ASP A 49 24.64 -19.92 -6.42
C ASP A 49 24.91 -19.86 -7.94
N GLN A 50 26.15 -19.49 -8.29
CA GLN A 50 26.58 -19.16 -9.64
C GLN A 50 26.46 -20.30 -10.67
N LEU A 51 26.28 -21.55 -10.23
CA LEU A 51 25.98 -22.67 -11.11
C LEU A 51 24.67 -22.48 -11.89
N PHE A 52 23.70 -21.74 -11.33
CA PHE A 52 22.48 -21.33 -12.02
C PHE A 52 22.68 -20.08 -12.90
N SER A 53 23.71 -19.28 -12.62
CA SER A 53 23.95 -18.01 -13.32
C SER A 53 24.48 -18.19 -14.75
N GLY A 54 25.05 -19.36 -15.09
CA GLY A 54 25.44 -19.71 -16.47
C GLY A 54 24.30 -20.27 -17.34
N MET A 55 23.17 -20.64 -16.74
CA MET A 55 22.03 -21.25 -17.43
C MET A 55 20.96 -20.22 -17.84
N VAL A 56 21.03 -18.98 -17.33
CA VAL A 56 20.00 -17.92 -17.51
C VAL A 56 20.39 -16.89 -18.59
N CYS A 57 21.45 -17.13 -19.38
CA CYS A 57 21.75 -16.32 -20.57
C CYS A 57 20.84 -16.63 -21.79
N MET A 58 19.87 -17.53 -21.64
CA MET A 58 18.85 -17.71 -22.68
C MET A 58 17.73 -16.69 -22.47
N PRO A 59 17.29 -15.96 -23.51
CA PRO A 59 16.06 -15.19 -23.39
C PRO A 59 14.94 -16.14 -22.95
N PRO A 60 14.00 -15.71 -22.09
CA PRO A 60 12.95 -16.59 -21.63
C PRO A 60 12.16 -17.03 -22.85
N ASN A 61 12.39 -18.28 -23.27
CA ASN A 61 11.55 -18.91 -24.27
C ASN A 61 10.17 -18.99 -23.61
N ALA A 62 9.19 -18.38 -24.27
CA ALA A 62 7.80 -18.43 -23.88
C ALA A 62 7.36 -19.89 -23.82
N THR A 63 7.44 -20.52 -22.65
CA THR A 63 6.86 -21.83 -22.40
C THR A 63 6.20 -21.82 -21.03
N GLY A 64 4.89 -21.62 -21.06
CA GLY A 64 3.94 -22.20 -20.13
C GLY A 64 4.04 -21.72 -18.69
N LEU A 65 3.56 -20.52 -18.41
CA LEU A 65 2.79 -20.32 -17.18
C LEU A 65 1.41 -20.91 -17.43
N SER A 66 1.33 -22.24 -17.39
CA SER A 66 0.06 -22.94 -17.20
C SER A 66 -0.45 -22.54 -15.82
N GLN A 67 -1.45 -21.67 -15.86
CA GLN A 67 -2.55 -21.56 -14.93
C GLN A 67 -2.86 -22.94 -14.31
N ASP A 68 -2.54 -23.08 -13.03
CA ASP A 68 -3.14 -24.06 -12.10
C ASP A 68 -2.67 -23.67 -10.70
N ASP A 69 -3.27 -22.58 -10.21
CA ASP A 69 -3.73 -22.52 -8.83
C ASP A 69 -5.13 -21.91 -8.95
N ASP A 70 -6.09 -22.77 -9.29
CA ASP A 70 -7.49 -22.60 -8.90
C ASP A 70 -7.54 -22.66 -7.37
N VAL A 71 -6.98 -21.63 -6.72
CA VAL A 71 -7.52 -21.19 -5.45
C VAL A 71 -8.78 -20.45 -5.86
N GLU A 72 -9.90 -21.16 -5.82
CA GLU A 72 -11.23 -20.59 -5.63
C GLU A 72 -11.22 -19.83 -4.30
N ASP A 73 -10.43 -18.75 -4.25
CA ASP A 73 -10.55 -17.74 -3.24
C ASP A 73 -11.86 -17.08 -3.62
N PHE A 74 -12.83 -17.17 -2.73
CA PHE A 74 -13.94 -16.24 -2.71
C PHE A 74 -13.31 -14.86 -2.45
N GLU A 75 -12.61 -14.30 -3.45
CA GLU A 75 -12.15 -12.93 -3.47
C GLU A 75 -13.44 -12.13 -3.49
N GLU A 76 -13.97 -11.85 -2.30
CA GLU A 76 -14.86 -10.73 -2.09
C GLU A 76 -14.13 -9.54 -2.67
N LYS A 77 -14.49 -9.20 -3.91
CA LYS A 77 -13.84 -8.17 -4.70
C LYS A 77 -13.78 -6.91 -3.86
N ILE A 78 -12.60 -6.58 -3.34
CA ILE A 78 -12.42 -5.41 -2.49
C ILE A 78 -12.71 -4.18 -3.34
N LEU A 79 -13.75 -3.44 -2.95
CA LEU A 79 -14.11 -2.18 -3.60
C LEU A 79 -13.26 -1.07 -2.98
N SER A 80 -12.47 -0.41 -3.82
CA SER A 80 -11.56 0.66 -3.40
C SER A 80 -11.83 1.94 -4.18
N PHE A 81 -11.57 3.08 -3.55
CA PHE A 81 -11.65 4.38 -4.19
C PHE A 81 -10.57 5.32 -3.65
N SER A 82 -10.09 6.23 -4.51
CA SER A 82 -9.09 7.24 -4.18
C SER A 82 -9.58 8.63 -4.59
N LYS A 83 -9.50 9.60 -3.68
CA LYS A 83 -9.83 11.00 -3.94
C LYS A 83 -8.67 11.91 -3.60
N ILE A 84 -8.39 12.84 -4.51
CA ILE A 84 -7.55 14.00 -4.20
C ILE A 84 -8.39 14.95 -3.35
N LEU A 85 -7.92 15.22 -2.12
CA LEU A 85 -8.62 16.12 -1.21
C LEU A 85 -8.67 17.53 -1.80
N THR A 86 -9.85 18.14 -1.76
CA THR A 86 -10.05 19.53 -2.13
C THR A 86 -9.85 20.43 -0.91
N PRO A 87 -9.61 21.75 -1.09
CA PRO A 87 -9.51 22.67 0.03
C PRO A 87 -10.72 22.66 0.96
N SER A 88 -11.93 22.35 0.45
CA SER A 88 -13.13 22.21 1.27
C SER A 88 -13.11 20.96 2.16
N ASP A 89 -12.53 19.85 1.70
CA ASP A 89 -12.42 18.62 2.51
C ASP A 89 -11.41 18.77 3.66
N ALA A 90 -10.46 19.70 3.54
CA ALA A 90 -9.37 19.94 4.48
C ALA A 90 -9.59 21.16 5.38
N ASN A 91 -10.76 21.80 5.32
CA ASN A 91 -11.06 22.93 6.19
C ASN A 91 -11.58 22.44 7.55
N ASN A 92 -11.31 23.19 8.62
CA ASN A 92 -11.63 22.80 10.00
C ASN A 92 -13.14 22.79 10.36
N GLY A 93 -14.05 22.77 9.38
CA GLY A 93 -15.50 22.86 9.61
C GLY A 93 -16.40 22.29 8.51
N GLY A 94 -15.84 21.61 7.52
CA GLY A 94 -16.55 21.08 6.36
C GLY A 94 -15.94 19.74 6.00
N GLY A 95 -16.66 18.67 6.32
CA GLY A 95 -16.17 17.30 6.21
C GLY A 95 -15.78 16.88 4.79
N PHE A 96 -15.45 15.61 4.66
CA PHE A 96 -15.10 15.00 3.39
C PHE A 96 -16.35 14.72 2.56
N SER A 97 -16.46 15.32 1.37
CA SER A 97 -17.56 15.03 0.45
C SER A 97 -17.39 13.64 -0.16
N VAL A 98 -18.29 12.72 0.14
CA VAL A 98 -18.22 11.33 -0.32
C VAL A 98 -18.68 11.26 -1.78
N PRO A 99 -17.90 10.66 -2.70
CA PRO A 99 -18.33 10.52 -4.09
C PRO A 99 -19.46 9.50 -4.25
N LYS A 100 -20.39 9.75 -5.19
CA LYS A 100 -21.60 8.94 -5.41
C LYS A 100 -21.34 7.44 -5.49
N PHE A 101 -20.27 7.02 -6.19
CA PHE A 101 -19.87 5.62 -6.28
C PHE A 101 -19.59 4.97 -4.92
N CYS A 102 -18.96 5.71 -4.00
CA CYS A 102 -18.66 5.19 -2.67
C CYS A 102 -19.95 5.00 -1.86
N GLU A 103 -20.89 5.95 -1.94
CA GLU A 103 -22.20 5.86 -1.30
C GLU A 103 -22.96 4.60 -1.72
N ASP A 104 -22.91 4.28 -3.02
CA ASP A 104 -23.71 3.21 -3.60
C ASP A 104 -23.07 1.82 -3.46
N SER A 105 -21.76 1.74 -3.23
CA SER A 105 -21.01 0.47 -3.35
C SER A 105 -20.00 0.19 -2.25
N ILE A 106 -19.53 1.18 -1.49
CA ILE A 106 -18.48 1.00 -0.46
C ILE A 106 -19.07 1.19 0.94
N PHE A 107 -19.91 2.21 1.13
CA PHE A 107 -20.46 2.55 2.44
C PHE A 107 -21.67 1.66 2.78
N PRO A 108 -21.90 1.37 4.07
CA PRO A 108 -23.13 0.72 4.51
C PRO A 108 -24.38 1.52 4.08
N PRO A 109 -25.50 0.86 3.73
CA PRO A 109 -26.71 1.55 3.33
C PRO A 109 -27.29 2.44 4.44
N LEU A 110 -27.52 3.71 4.11
CA LEU A 110 -28.08 4.69 5.05
C LEU A 110 -29.63 4.65 5.08
N ASN A 111 -30.22 4.85 6.26
CA ASN A 111 -31.67 5.00 6.39
C ASN A 111 -32.16 6.43 6.06
N TYR A 112 -32.48 6.68 4.79
CA TYR A 112 -32.97 7.98 4.31
C TYR A 112 -34.35 8.40 4.85
N LYS A 113 -35.10 7.48 5.47
CA LYS A 113 -36.43 7.80 6.05
C LYS A 113 -36.35 8.44 7.43
N ALA A 114 -35.17 8.44 8.06
CA ALA A 114 -34.95 9.10 9.34
C ALA A 114 -35.12 10.63 9.22
N GLU A 115 -35.49 11.27 10.32
CA GLU A 115 -35.56 12.74 10.43
C GLU A 115 -34.18 13.38 10.14
N LEU A 116 -33.12 12.74 10.65
CA LEU A 116 -31.72 13.07 10.38
C LEU A 116 -30.99 11.80 9.92
N PRO A 117 -30.83 11.58 8.60
CA PRO A 117 -30.12 10.41 8.10
C PRO A 117 -28.61 10.53 8.37
N VAL A 118 -28.14 9.77 9.35
CA VAL A 118 -26.73 9.68 9.76
C VAL A 118 -26.40 8.26 10.22
N GLN A 119 -25.16 7.83 10.03
CA GLN A 119 -24.64 6.57 10.56
C GLN A 119 -23.19 6.72 11.02
N ALA A 120 -22.78 5.89 11.98
CA ALA A 120 -21.38 5.77 12.37
C ALA A 120 -20.66 4.82 11.41
N VAL A 121 -19.45 5.19 11.00
CA VAL A 121 -18.56 4.39 10.16
C VAL A 121 -17.22 4.30 10.85
N THR A 122 -16.80 3.09 11.16
CA THR A 122 -15.48 2.84 11.75
C THR A 122 -14.53 2.27 10.70
N VAL A 123 -13.39 2.91 10.51
CA VAL A 123 -12.37 2.52 9.53
C VAL A 123 -11.09 2.15 10.25
N ARG A 124 -10.40 1.10 9.79
CA ARG A 124 -9.08 0.72 10.28
C ARG A 124 -8.00 1.25 9.34
N ASP A 125 -7.00 1.94 9.86
CA ASP A 125 -5.85 2.38 9.06
C ASP A 125 -4.79 1.29 8.86
N VAL A 126 -3.71 1.63 8.15
CA VAL A 126 -2.59 0.72 7.85
C VAL A 126 -1.79 0.29 9.08
N HIS A 127 -1.92 1.00 10.21
CA HIS A 127 -1.27 0.70 11.48
C HIS A 127 -2.19 -0.10 12.42
N GLY A 128 -3.43 -0.34 12.01
CA GLY A 128 -4.43 -1.04 12.79
C GLY A 128 -5.23 -0.16 13.74
N ALA A 129 -5.04 1.16 13.71
CA ALA A 129 -5.83 2.09 14.53
C ALA A 129 -7.24 2.22 13.94
N MET A 130 -8.23 2.31 14.83
CA MET A 130 -9.64 2.47 14.47
C MET A 130 -10.00 3.95 14.51
N TRP A 131 -10.67 4.43 13.47
CA TRP A 131 -11.09 5.81 13.26
C TRP A 131 -12.60 5.85 13.08
N ASP A 132 -13.29 6.57 13.95
CA ASP A 132 -14.74 6.73 13.90
C ASP A 132 -15.14 8.00 13.17
N PHE A 133 -16.10 7.85 12.27
CA PHE A 133 -16.65 8.93 11.46
C PHE A 133 -18.17 8.89 11.47
N TRP A 134 -18.77 10.05 11.25
CA TRP A 134 -20.19 10.18 10.95
C TRP A 134 -20.38 10.38 9.45
N ASP A 135 -21.11 9.47 8.81
CA ASP A 135 -21.61 9.66 7.46
C ASP A 135 -23.00 10.31 7.53
N ILE A 136 -23.07 11.56 7.10
CA ILE A 136 -24.25 12.43 7.18
C ILE A 136 -24.77 12.68 5.77
N TYR A 137 -26.06 12.45 5.54
CA TYR A 137 -26.69 12.83 4.28
C TYR A 137 -27.26 14.26 4.35
N SER A 138 -26.67 15.16 3.56
CA SER A 138 -27.23 16.50 3.35
C SER A 138 -28.31 16.45 2.29
N ARG A 139 -29.44 17.11 2.54
CA ARG A 139 -30.54 17.23 1.57
C ARG A 139 -30.34 18.36 0.55
N MET A 140 -29.48 19.33 0.84
CA MET A 140 -29.29 20.53 0.02
C MET A 140 -27.82 21.00 0.08
N PRO A 141 -26.99 20.70 -0.94
CA PRO A 141 -27.23 19.76 -2.03
C PRO A 141 -27.34 18.31 -1.53
N HIS A 142 -27.96 17.42 -2.31
CA HIS A 142 -27.99 15.98 -2.05
C HIS A 142 -26.57 15.40 -2.12
N GLN A 143 -25.95 15.12 -0.98
CA GLN A 143 -24.63 14.51 -0.91
C GLN A 143 -24.36 13.87 0.45
N HIS A 144 -23.52 12.85 0.49
CA HIS A 144 -22.96 12.35 1.74
C HIS A 144 -21.72 13.16 2.16
N LEU A 145 -21.62 13.42 3.46
CA LEU A 145 -20.52 14.11 4.10
C LEU A 145 -19.98 13.23 5.23
N LEU A 146 -18.69 12.91 5.17
CA LEU A 146 -17.99 12.20 6.23
C LEU A 146 -17.33 13.22 7.16
N THR A 147 -17.73 13.24 8.43
CA THR A 147 -17.16 14.12 9.46
C THR A 147 -16.54 13.30 10.58
N THR A 148 -15.52 13.83 11.25
CA THR A 148 -14.92 13.18 12.44
C THR A 148 -15.95 13.04 13.55
N GLY A 149 -15.97 11.88 14.22
CA GLY A 149 -16.84 11.59 15.36
C GLY A 149 -16.19 11.77 16.72
#